data_AF-A0A7C3VF61-F1
#
_entry.id   AF-A0A7C3VF61-F1
#
_cell.length_a   1.000
_cell.length_b   1.000
_cell.length_c   1.000
_cell.angle_alpha   90.00
_cell.angle_beta   90.00
_cell.angle_gamma   90.00
#
_symmetry.space_group_name_H-M   'P 1'
#
loop_
_entity.id
_entity.type
_entity.pdbx_description
1 polymer ?
#
loop_
_entity_poly.entity_id
_entity_poly.type
_entity_poly.pdbx_seq_one_letter_code
_entity_poly.pdbx_strand_id
1 'polypeptide(L)'
;VGGFDFKPVLTGRYNIANQLAAYSVLKDFKIEDGAIKHSFENFNTKFGRSFKKTIKDLEVNIDLVKNPAGFNRVLEKITAGNRNGRLYPVNILFAFSDRDADGRDVSWIWDVEFEKYIDNIGKIVIAGRRPFDLALRLKTAGYDKNNITVEHNLKAALRKIFKIVREWNCQDKKIYILPTYTELLELKKYIM
;
A
#
# COMPACT_ATOMS: atom_id res chain seq x y z
N VAL A 1 -14.07 22.65 -24.73
CA VAL A 1 -14.05 21.17 -24.80
C VAL A 1 -14.69 20.66 -23.52
N GLY A 2 -15.81 19.95 -23.58
CA GLY A 2 -16.45 19.38 -22.40
C GLY A 2 -15.57 18.27 -21.82
N GLY A 3 -15.06 18.46 -20.61
CA GLY A 3 -14.21 17.48 -19.92
C GLY A 3 -15.06 16.46 -19.16
N PHE A 4 -14.58 15.21 -19.10
CA PHE A 4 -15.13 14.18 -18.24
C PHE A 4 -14.30 14.09 -16.95
N ASP A 5 -14.79 14.72 -15.88
CA ASP A 5 -14.09 14.80 -14.59
C ASP A 5 -14.80 13.96 -13.51
N PHE A 6 -14.01 13.14 -12.81
CA PHE A 6 -14.47 12.29 -11.71
C PHE A 6 -13.37 12.09 -10.66
N LYS A 7 -13.76 11.69 -9.45
CA LYS A 7 -12.84 11.32 -8.36
C LYS A 7 -12.70 9.80 -8.26
N PRO A 8 -11.66 9.20 -8.84
CA PRO A 8 -11.52 7.75 -8.84
C PRO A 8 -11.31 7.18 -7.44
N VAL A 9 -12.01 6.09 -7.10
CA VAL A 9 -11.69 5.28 -5.90
C VAL A 9 -10.33 4.59 -6.06
N LEU A 10 -10.07 4.05 -7.26
CA LEU A 10 -8.78 3.44 -7.62
C LEU A 10 -7.77 4.53 -7.98
N THR A 11 -6.81 4.75 -7.08
CA THR A 11 -5.76 5.76 -7.23
C THR A 11 -4.46 5.16 -7.80
N GLY A 12 -3.56 6.03 -8.24
CA GLY A 12 -2.26 5.65 -8.83
C GLY A 12 -2.23 5.77 -10.36
N ARG A 13 -1.09 6.21 -10.91
CA ARG A 13 -0.93 6.52 -12.34
C ARG A 13 -1.30 5.36 -13.27
N TYR A 14 -1.00 4.12 -12.87
CA TYR A 14 -1.31 2.93 -13.67
C TYR A 14 -2.82 2.68 -13.82
N ASN A 15 -3.65 3.11 -12.86
CA ASN A 15 -5.10 2.96 -12.96
C ASN A 15 -5.75 3.94 -13.93
N ILE A 16 -5.06 5.02 -14.31
CA ILE A 16 -5.54 5.98 -15.31
C ILE A 16 -5.77 5.27 -16.65
N ALA A 17 -4.82 4.43 -17.07
CA ALA A 17 -4.95 3.65 -18.30
C ALA A 17 -6.13 2.66 -18.24
N ASN A 18 -6.31 1.97 -17.10
CA ASN A 18 -7.43 1.06 -16.89
C ASN A 18 -8.78 1.78 -16.94
N GLN A 19 -8.87 2.96 -16.30
CA GLN A 19 -10.08 3.78 -16.29
C GLN A 19 -10.37 4.36 -17.67
N LEU A 20 -9.35 4.81 -18.40
CA LEU A 20 -9.50 5.28 -19.78
C LEU A 20 -10.00 4.16 -20.68
N ALA A 21 -9.41 2.96 -20.61
CA ALA A 21 -9.86 1.81 -21.38
C ALA A 21 -11.32 1.44 -21.05
N ALA A 22 -11.69 1.41 -19.76
CA ALA A 22 -13.06 1.17 -19.35
C ALA A 22 -14.02 2.26 -19.83
N TYR A 23 -13.63 3.53 -19.73
CA TYR A 23 -14.41 4.66 -20.23
C TYR A 23 -14.62 4.54 -21.74
N SER A 24 -13.57 4.29 -22.53
CA SER A 24 -13.66 4.12 -23.98
C SER A 24 -14.65 3.02 -24.38
N VAL A 25 -14.60 1.87 -23.71
CA VAL A 25 -15.57 0.78 -23.95
C VAL A 25 -16.99 1.22 -23.58
N LEU A 26 -17.18 1.81 -22.40
CA LEU A 26 -18.52 2.26 -21.95
C LEU A 26 -19.11 3.34 -22.88
N LYS A 27 -18.26 4.21 -23.45
CA LYS A 27 -18.68 5.19 -24.47
C LYS A 27 -19.05 4.53 -25.79
N ASP A 28 -18.35 3.48 -26.22
CA ASP A 28 -18.70 2.71 -27.41
C ASP A 28 -20.10 2.06 -27.26
N PHE A 29 -20.42 1.58 -26.05
CA PHE A 29 -21.76 1.11 -25.68
C PHE A 29 -22.79 2.23 -25.41
N LYS A 30 -22.45 3.49 -25.68
CA LYS A 30 -23.32 4.66 -25.51
C LYS A 30 -23.83 4.87 -24.09
N ILE A 31 -23.07 4.44 -23.08
CA ILE A 31 -23.39 4.73 -21.68
C ILE A 31 -23.17 6.24 -21.42
N GLU A 32 -24.11 6.84 -20.69
CA GLU A 32 -24.05 8.25 -20.33
C GLU A 32 -22.95 8.52 -19.30
N ASP A 33 -22.31 9.69 -19.43
CA ASP A 33 -21.20 10.10 -18.57
C ASP A 33 -21.59 10.11 -17.09
N GLY A 34 -22.83 10.48 -16.77
CA GLY A 34 -23.34 10.45 -15.38
C GLY A 34 -23.28 9.05 -14.76
N ALA A 35 -23.66 8.02 -15.52
CA ALA A 35 -23.61 6.63 -15.07
C ALA A 35 -22.17 6.12 -14.94
N ILE A 36 -21.30 6.45 -15.89
CA ILE A 36 -19.88 6.06 -15.85
C ILE A 36 -19.20 6.71 -14.64
N LYS A 37 -19.42 8.01 -14.44
CA LYS A 37 -18.89 8.75 -13.30
C LYS A 37 -19.35 8.14 -11.98
N HIS A 38 -20.66 7.89 -11.84
CA HIS A 38 -21.20 7.25 -10.65
C HIS A 38 -20.54 5.89 -10.38
N SER A 39 -20.35 5.07 -11.42
CA SER A 39 -19.68 3.77 -11.28
C SER A 39 -18.22 3.92 -10.84
N PHE A 40 -17.45 4.84 -11.43
CA PHE A 40 -16.04 5.04 -11.11
C PHE A 40 -15.82 5.62 -9.71
N GLU A 41 -16.70 6.51 -9.25
CA GLU A 41 -16.64 7.15 -7.92
C GLU A 41 -17.15 6.23 -6.81
N ASN A 42 -17.94 5.20 -7.13
CA ASN A 42 -18.49 4.24 -6.15
C ASN A 42 -17.95 2.81 -6.33
N PHE A 43 -16.85 2.65 -7.05
CA PHE A 43 -16.25 1.34 -7.28
C PHE A 43 -15.74 0.72 -5.97
N ASN A 44 -16.24 -0.46 -5.61
CA ASN A 44 -15.79 -1.17 -4.42
C ASN A 44 -14.48 -1.93 -4.68
N THR A 45 -13.44 -1.57 -3.95
CA THR A 45 -12.15 -2.27 -4.04
C THR A 45 -12.17 -3.61 -3.31
N LYS A 46 -11.50 -4.61 -3.89
CA LYS A 46 -11.27 -5.88 -3.21
C LYS A 46 -10.18 -5.72 -2.15
N PHE A 47 -10.27 -6.52 -1.08
CA PHE A 47 -9.25 -6.57 -0.03
C PHE A 47 -7.85 -6.73 -0.63
N GLY A 48 -6.92 -5.85 -0.25
CA GLY A 48 -5.55 -5.80 -0.77
C GLY A 48 -5.34 -5.04 -2.09
N ARG A 49 -6.33 -4.32 -2.62
CA ARG A 49 -6.17 -3.49 -3.83
C ARG A 49 -6.64 -2.06 -3.59
N SER A 50 -5.76 -1.18 -3.07
CA SER A 50 -6.18 0.12 -2.54
C SER A 50 -7.33 -0.02 -1.53
N PHE A 51 -7.26 -1.05 -0.68
CA PHE A 51 -8.28 -1.29 0.34
C PHE A 51 -8.09 -0.30 1.47
N LYS A 52 -9.19 0.27 1.96
CA LYS A 52 -9.20 1.21 3.08
C LYS A 52 -10.24 0.80 4.10
N LYS A 53 -9.86 0.80 5.38
CA LYS A 53 -10.78 0.59 6.50
C LYS A 53 -10.33 1.42 7.69
N THR A 54 -11.27 2.14 8.29
CA THR A 54 -11.04 2.82 9.57
C THR A 54 -11.21 1.81 10.70
N ILE A 55 -10.18 1.62 11.52
CA ILE A 55 -10.20 0.79 12.72
C ILE A 55 -10.00 1.71 13.92
N LYS A 56 -11.10 2.03 14.61
CA LYS A 56 -11.15 3.07 15.65
C LYS A 56 -10.69 4.42 15.08
N ASP A 57 -9.53 4.90 15.52
CA ASP A 57 -8.89 6.16 15.17
C ASP A 57 -7.84 6.03 14.05
N LEU A 58 -7.59 4.81 13.56
CA LEU A 58 -6.55 4.52 12.57
C LEU A 58 -7.16 4.29 11.19
N GLU A 59 -6.64 4.96 10.17
CA GLU A 59 -6.96 4.65 8.77
C GLU A 59 -5.97 3.60 8.24
N VAL A 60 -6.44 2.37 8.06
CA VAL A 60 -5.64 1.25 7.56
C VAL A 60 -5.81 1.14 6.04
N ASN A 61 -4.70 1.28 5.34
CA ASN A 61 -4.58 1.15 3.89
C ASN A 61 -3.82 -0.14 3.57
N ILE A 62 -4.34 -0.96 2.64
CA ILE A 62 -3.73 -2.26 2.30
C ILE A 62 -3.57 -2.41 0.79
N ASP A 63 -2.34 -2.68 0.36
CA ASP A 63 -1.96 -2.89 -1.03
C ASP A 63 -1.03 -4.11 -1.18
N LEU A 64 -1.50 -5.10 -1.94
CA LEU A 64 -0.74 -6.29 -2.29
C LEU A 64 0.52 -5.94 -3.10
N VAL A 65 1.66 -6.45 -2.68
CA VAL A 65 2.94 -6.35 -3.40
C VAL A 65 3.45 -7.74 -3.77
N LYS A 66 3.79 -7.94 -5.04
CA LYS A 66 4.18 -9.27 -5.57
C LYS A 66 5.34 -9.26 -6.56
N ASN A 67 5.79 -8.08 -6.96
CA ASN A 67 6.87 -7.90 -7.93
C ASN A 67 7.42 -6.46 -7.84
N PRO A 68 8.60 -6.19 -8.42
CA PRO A 68 9.25 -4.88 -8.28
C PRO A 68 8.40 -3.73 -8.84
N ALA A 69 7.86 -3.92 -10.05
CA ALA A 69 7.05 -2.91 -10.72
C ALA A 69 5.83 -2.49 -9.88
N GLY A 70 5.05 -3.46 -9.38
CA GLY A 70 3.89 -3.19 -8.55
C GLY A 70 4.25 -2.55 -7.22
N PHE A 71 5.33 -3.01 -6.58
CA PHE A 71 5.79 -2.46 -5.32
C PHE A 71 6.25 -1.00 -5.48
N ASN A 72 7.04 -0.69 -6.52
CA ASN A 72 7.46 0.68 -6.81
C ASN A 72 6.27 1.63 -7.01
N ARG A 73 5.19 1.17 -7.67
CA ARG A 73 3.96 1.97 -7.83
C ARG A 73 3.20 2.18 -6.53
N VAL A 74 3.22 1.19 -5.64
CA VAL A 74 2.61 1.34 -4.32
C VAL A 74 3.42 2.32 -3.48
N LEU A 75 4.75 2.21 -3.46
CA LEU A 75 5.62 3.18 -2.78
C LEU A 75 5.39 4.59 -3.32
N GLU A 76 5.45 4.79 -4.64
CA GLU A 76 5.13 6.08 -5.29
C GLU A 76 3.78 6.63 -4.82
N LYS A 77 2.75 5.79 -4.78
CA LYS A 77 1.39 6.19 -4.38
C LYS A 77 1.33 6.64 -2.91
N ILE A 78 1.90 5.87 -1.99
CA ILE A 78 1.76 6.14 -0.55
C ILE A 78 2.66 7.30 -0.09
N THR A 79 3.77 7.56 -0.80
CA THR A 79 4.69 8.67 -0.52
C THR A 79 4.39 9.92 -1.32
N ALA A 80 3.59 9.85 -2.39
CA ALA A 80 3.11 11.02 -3.13
C ALA A 80 2.26 11.99 -2.28
N GLY A 81 1.81 11.54 -1.09
CA GLY A 81 1.04 12.30 -0.11
C GLY A 81 1.81 13.41 0.60
N ASN A 82 2.61 14.20 -0.11
CA ASN A 82 3.04 15.53 0.31
C ASN A 82 1.84 16.49 0.23
N ARG A 83 0.95 16.45 1.23
CA ARG A 83 -0.14 17.42 1.33
C ARG A 83 0.33 18.63 2.13
N ASN A 84 0.28 19.81 1.52
CA ASN A 84 0.44 21.12 2.16
C ASN A 84 1.85 21.42 2.71
N GLY A 85 2.91 20.93 2.06
CA GLY A 85 4.29 21.30 2.42
C GLY A 85 4.77 20.76 3.78
N ARG A 86 4.02 19.83 4.40
CA ARG A 86 4.42 19.14 5.63
C ARG A 86 4.72 17.68 5.32
N LEU A 87 6.00 17.34 5.47
CA LEU A 87 6.55 16.01 5.33
C LEU A 87 6.21 15.19 6.58
N TYR A 88 5.06 14.52 6.62
CA TYR A 88 4.84 13.48 7.64
C TYR A 88 5.23 12.14 7.04
N PRO A 89 6.28 11.51 7.57
CA PRO A 89 6.73 10.23 7.04
C PRO A 89 5.66 9.16 7.29
N VAL A 90 5.44 8.27 6.33
CA VAL A 90 4.39 7.26 6.37
C VAL A 90 4.84 6.04 7.17
N ASN A 91 3.90 5.46 7.92
CA ASN A 91 4.12 4.26 8.71
C ASN A 91 3.74 3.01 7.96
N ILE A 92 4.66 2.04 7.89
CA ILE A 92 4.50 0.86 7.05
C ILE A 92 4.62 -0.42 7.89
N LEU A 93 3.68 -1.35 7.67
CA LEU A 93 3.82 -2.75 8.02
C LEU A 93 4.02 -3.55 6.74
N PHE A 94 5.19 -4.15 6.58
CA PHE A 94 5.42 -5.18 5.57
C PHE A 94 5.04 -6.55 6.13
N ALA A 95 4.23 -7.31 5.41
CA ALA A 95 3.96 -8.71 5.74
C ALA A 95 4.51 -9.57 4.60
N PHE A 96 5.71 -10.09 4.79
CA PHE A 96 6.55 -10.59 3.71
C PHE A 96 6.90 -12.07 3.87
N SER A 97 6.65 -12.85 2.82
CA SER A 97 6.72 -14.31 2.83
C SER A 97 7.17 -14.85 1.48
N ASP A 98 7.56 -16.12 1.49
CA ASP A 98 8.12 -16.87 0.36
C ASP A 98 7.40 -18.22 0.16
N ARG A 99 6.10 -18.29 0.46
CA ARG A 99 5.34 -19.52 0.21
C ARG A 99 5.23 -19.76 -1.29
N ASP A 100 4.82 -20.94 -1.71
CA ASP A 100 4.81 -21.31 -3.13
C ASP A 100 4.00 -20.33 -4.01
N ALA A 101 2.89 -19.78 -3.47
CA ALA A 101 2.08 -18.77 -4.17
C ALA A 101 2.72 -17.36 -4.19
N ASP A 102 3.70 -17.08 -3.33
CA ASP A 102 4.47 -15.83 -3.30
C ASP A 102 5.76 -15.90 -4.13
N GLY A 103 6.30 -17.10 -4.32
CA GLY A 103 7.61 -17.35 -4.90
C GLY A 103 8.67 -17.58 -3.81
N ARG A 104 9.46 -18.65 -3.97
CA ARG A 104 10.53 -19.01 -3.02
C ARG A 104 11.73 -18.07 -3.11
N ASP A 105 11.99 -17.58 -4.32
CA ASP A 105 13.02 -16.58 -4.55
C ASP A 105 12.47 -15.18 -4.26
N VAL A 106 13.05 -14.55 -3.25
CA VAL A 106 12.72 -13.19 -2.81
C VAL A 106 13.69 -12.14 -3.37
N SER A 107 14.61 -12.53 -4.24
CA SER A 107 15.64 -11.64 -4.84
C SER A 107 15.04 -10.42 -5.53
N TRP A 108 13.80 -10.49 -6.01
CA TRP A 108 13.09 -9.39 -6.63
C TRP A 108 12.97 -8.14 -5.73
N ILE A 109 13.09 -8.26 -4.40
CA ILE A 109 13.10 -7.08 -3.52
C ILE A 109 14.31 -6.16 -3.76
N TRP A 110 15.37 -6.67 -4.38
CA TRP A 110 16.55 -5.87 -4.75
C TRP A 110 16.26 -4.90 -5.91
N ASP A 111 15.29 -5.22 -6.76
CA ASP A 111 14.86 -4.35 -7.88
C ASP A 111 13.81 -3.30 -7.44
N VAL A 112 13.41 -3.30 -6.17
CA VAL A 112 12.50 -2.28 -5.60
C VAL A 112 13.32 -1.04 -5.24
N GLU A 113 12.86 0.13 -5.66
CA GLU A 113 13.57 1.41 -5.55
C GLU A 113 13.36 2.08 -4.18
N PHE A 114 13.65 1.35 -3.09
CA PHE A 114 13.47 1.84 -1.72
C PHE A 114 14.25 3.11 -1.41
N GLU A 115 15.40 3.30 -2.05
CA GLU A 115 16.31 4.44 -1.89
C GLU A 115 15.62 5.78 -2.16
N LYS A 116 14.62 5.80 -3.04
CA LYS A 116 13.90 7.03 -3.42
C LYS A 116 13.00 7.60 -2.33
N TYR A 117 12.71 6.82 -1.29
CA TYR A 117 11.62 7.08 -0.35
C TYR A 117 12.06 7.14 1.12
N ILE A 118 13.37 7.15 1.38
CA ILE A 118 13.95 7.13 2.75
C ILE A 118 13.36 8.26 3.60
N ASP A 119 13.33 9.49 3.08
CA ASP A 119 12.85 10.67 3.81
C ASP A 119 11.33 10.70 3.98
N ASN A 120 10.60 9.85 3.25
CA ASN A 120 9.14 9.80 3.27
C ASN A 120 8.60 8.66 4.14
N ILE A 121 9.45 7.77 4.66
CA ILE A 121 9.03 6.59 5.40
C ILE A 121 9.52 6.66 6.84
N GLY A 122 8.58 6.46 7.77
CA GLY A 122 8.76 6.66 9.19
C GLY A 122 9.14 5.36 9.88
N LYS A 123 8.23 4.83 10.71
CA LYS A 123 8.45 3.55 11.38
C LYS A 123 8.01 2.42 10.47
N ILE A 124 8.85 1.39 10.44
CA ILE A 124 8.67 0.19 9.65
C ILE A 124 8.54 -0.99 10.62
N VAL A 125 7.48 -1.77 10.47
CA VAL A 125 7.36 -3.09 11.08
C VAL A 125 7.39 -4.13 9.96
N ILE A 126 8.12 -5.22 10.14
CA ILE A 126 8.23 -6.29 9.15
C ILE A 126 7.83 -7.61 9.81
N ALA A 127 6.88 -8.29 9.19
CA ALA A 127 6.35 -9.58 9.62
C ALA A 127 6.42 -10.63 8.53
N GLY A 128 6.04 -11.86 8.86
CA GLY A 128 5.98 -12.99 7.94
C GLY A 128 7.17 -13.93 8.04
N ARG A 129 7.41 -14.71 6.99
CA ARG A 129 8.44 -15.77 6.96
C ARG A 129 9.84 -15.26 6.65
N ARG A 130 9.95 -14.17 5.88
CA ARG A 130 11.23 -13.63 5.39
C ARG A 130 11.48 -12.18 5.84
N PRO A 131 11.22 -11.82 7.11
CA PRO A 131 11.30 -10.42 7.52
C PRO A 131 12.74 -9.92 7.54
N PHE A 132 13.73 -10.79 7.77
CA PHE A 132 15.14 -10.40 7.79
C PHE A 132 15.70 -10.10 6.40
N ASP A 133 15.24 -10.78 5.35
CA ASP A 133 15.62 -10.46 3.97
C ASP A 133 15.19 -9.04 3.60
N LEU A 134 13.94 -8.69 3.92
CA LEU A 134 13.44 -7.33 3.67
C LEU A 134 14.10 -6.29 4.60
N ALA A 135 14.35 -6.63 5.87
CA ALA A 135 15.08 -5.76 6.78
C ALA A 135 16.51 -5.47 6.28
N LEU A 136 17.20 -6.49 5.77
CA LEU A 136 18.52 -6.34 5.17
C LEU A 136 18.45 -5.46 3.93
N ARG A 137 17.49 -5.71 3.04
CA ARG A 137 17.29 -4.88 1.83
C ARG A 137 17.08 -3.41 2.18
N LEU A 138 16.24 -3.10 3.17
CA LEU A 138 15.98 -1.74 3.65
C LEU A 138 17.23 -1.12 4.30
N LYS A 139 17.94 -1.88 5.14
CA LYS A 139 19.21 -1.42 5.72
C LYS A 139 20.23 -1.06 4.64
N THR A 140 20.37 -1.89 3.62
CA THR A 140 21.26 -1.63 2.48
C THR A 140 20.81 -0.42 1.66
N ALA A 141 19.50 -0.16 1.59
CA ALA A 141 18.95 1.04 0.95
C ALA A 141 19.22 2.34 1.74
N GLY A 142 19.77 2.26 2.96
CA GLY A 142 20.08 3.42 3.80
C GLY A 142 19.06 3.76 4.88
N TYR A 143 18.07 2.90 5.15
CA TYR A 143 17.09 3.13 6.22
C TYR A 143 17.74 2.95 7.60
N ASP A 144 17.42 3.84 8.55
CA ASP A 144 17.87 3.70 9.94
C ASP A 144 17.31 2.43 10.57
N LYS A 145 18.20 1.56 11.03
CA LYS A 145 17.87 0.31 11.75
C LYS A 145 16.95 0.57 12.95
N ASN A 146 17.04 1.73 13.61
CA ASN A 146 16.23 2.06 14.78
C ASN A 146 14.76 2.36 14.41
N ASN A 147 14.48 2.56 13.12
CA ASN A 147 13.13 2.71 12.59
C ASN A 147 12.54 1.39 12.09
N ILE A 148 13.32 0.31 12.03
CA ILE A 148 12.89 -1.01 11.55
C ILE A 148 12.69 -1.95 12.73
N THR A 149 11.49 -2.51 12.85
CA THR A 149 11.17 -3.55 13.84
C THR A 149 10.80 -4.84 13.12
N VAL A 150 11.51 -5.93 13.42
CA VAL A 150 11.15 -7.27 12.96
C VAL A 150 10.24 -7.96 13.99
N GLU A 151 9.12 -8.50 13.54
CA GLU A 151 8.16 -9.26 14.33
C GLU A 151 7.53 -10.34 13.46
N HIS A 152 8.00 -11.58 13.57
CA HIS A 152 7.54 -12.69 12.73
C HIS A 152 6.03 -12.93 12.80
N ASN A 153 5.41 -12.74 13.97
CA ASN A 153 3.99 -13.00 14.15
C ASN A 153 3.16 -11.81 13.64
N LEU A 154 2.37 -12.02 12.57
CA LEU A 154 1.58 -10.97 11.94
C LEU A 154 0.62 -10.25 12.92
N LYS A 155 -0.02 -11.00 13.84
CA LYS A 155 -0.92 -10.42 14.85
C LYS A 155 -0.18 -9.55 15.85
N ALA A 156 1.02 -9.95 16.28
CA ALA A 156 1.88 -9.14 17.13
C ALA A 156 2.39 -7.89 16.39
N ALA A 157 2.78 -8.03 15.11
CA ALA A 157 3.22 -6.92 14.27
C ALA A 157 2.13 -5.87 14.07
N LEU A 158 0.87 -6.30 13.84
CA LEU A 158 -0.30 -5.43 13.79
C LEU A 158 -0.49 -4.64 15.09
N ARG A 159 -0.42 -5.31 16.24
CA ARG A 159 -0.50 -4.62 17.54
C ARG A 159 0.62 -3.59 17.72
N LYS A 160 1.84 -3.93 17.30
CA LYS A 160 3.00 -3.03 17.37
C LYS A 160 2.81 -1.79 16.50
N ILE A 161 2.50 -1.94 15.21
CA ILE A 161 2.33 -0.79 14.32
C ILE A 161 1.13 0.09 14.74
N PHE A 162 0.04 -0.51 15.22
CA PHE A 162 -1.10 0.24 15.75
C PHE A 162 -0.71 1.07 16.97
N LYS A 163 0.08 0.50 17.89
CA LYS A 163 0.60 1.22 19.05
C LYS A 163 1.51 2.39 18.62
N ILE A 164 2.47 2.11 17.75
CA ILE A 164 3.43 3.11 17.23
C ILE A 164 2.69 4.31 16.63
N VAL A 165 1.73 4.09 15.74
CA VAL A 165 1.02 5.20 15.06
C VAL A 165 0.09 5.97 16.01
N ARG A 166 -0.50 5.30 17.01
CA ARG A 166 -1.28 5.99 18.04
C ARG A 166 -0.44 6.92 18.89
N GLU A 167 0.74 6.46 19.29
CA GLU A 167 1.70 7.22 20.10
C GLU A 167 2.45 8.28 19.28
N TRP A 168 2.45 8.15 17.95
CA TRP A 168 3.04 9.14 17.06
C TRP A 168 2.29 10.47 17.15
N ASN A 169 3.00 11.54 17.49
CA ASN A 169 2.48 12.90 17.49
C ASN A 169 2.28 13.45 16.06
N CYS A 170 1.35 12.86 15.31
CA CYS A 170 0.94 13.31 13.99
C CYS A 170 -0.59 13.35 13.90
N GLN A 171 -1.11 14.32 13.14
CA GLN A 171 -2.55 14.41 12.87
C GLN A 171 -3.03 13.31 11.91
N ASP A 172 -2.12 12.75 11.09
CA ASP A 172 -2.46 11.73 10.10
C ASP A 172 -2.23 10.31 10.66
N LYS A 173 -3.29 9.72 11.22
CA LYS A 173 -3.28 8.39 11.84
C LYS A 173 -3.39 7.25 10.80
N LYS A 174 -2.59 7.33 9.74
CA LYS A 174 -2.57 6.34 8.65
C LYS A 174 -1.54 5.25 8.86
N ILE A 175 -1.91 4.05 8.45
CA ILE A 175 -1.04 2.87 8.41
C ILE A 175 -1.15 2.25 7.03
N TYR A 176 0.00 2.02 6.39
CA TYR A 176 0.07 1.28 5.14
C TYR A 176 0.56 -0.14 5.41
N ILE A 177 -0.22 -1.14 5.01
CA ILE A 177 0.14 -2.54 5.14
C ILE A 177 0.38 -3.11 3.75
N LEU A 178 1.60 -3.58 3.52
CA LEU A 178 2.08 -4.06 2.23
C LEU A 178 2.39 -5.56 2.33
N PRO A 179 1.39 -6.44 2.15
CA PRO A 179 1.57 -7.88 2.24
C PRO A 179 1.97 -8.51 0.90
N THR A 180 2.66 -9.65 0.94
CA THR A 180 2.66 -10.64 -0.16
C THR A 180 1.32 -11.38 -0.22
N TYR A 181 1.11 -12.23 -1.23
CA TYR A 181 -0.20 -12.85 -1.46
C TYR A 181 -0.66 -13.72 -0.30
N THR A 182 0.19 -14.61 0.22
CA THR A 182 -0.25 -15.48 1.33
C THR A 182 -0.44 -14.73 2.64
N GLU A 183 0.36 -13.71 2.90
CA GLU A 183 0.20 -12.84 4.07
C GLU A 183 -1.04 -11.96 3.97
N LEU A 184 -1.48 -11.59 2.76
CA LEU A 184 -2.75 -10.89 2.56
C LEU A 184 -3.93 -11.77 3.00
N LEU A 185 -3.92 -13.07 2.65
CA LEU A 185 -4.97 -14.00 3.06
C LEU A 185 -5.03 -14.16 4.58
N GLU A 186 -3.87 -14.23 5.23
CA GLU A 186 -3.78 -14.29 6.69
C GLU A 186 -4.21 -12.97 7.34
N LEU A 187 -3.77 -11.84 6.81
CA LEU A 187 -4.14 -10.50 7.27
C LEU A 187 -5.65 -10.27 7.26
N LYS A 188 -6.35 -10.84 6.27
CA LYS A 188 -7.81 -10.76 6.15
C LYS A 188 -8.52 -11.21 7.44
N LYS A 189 -8.01 -12.23 8.13
CA LYS A 189 -8.59 -12.77 9.37
C LYS A 189 -8.51 -11.80 10.56
N TYR A 190 -7.61 -10.82 10.51
CA TYR A 190 -7.40 -9.85 11.58
C TYR A 190 -8.01 -8.48 11.29
N ILE A 191 -8.20 -8.16 10.00
CA ILE A 191 -8.68 -6.84 9.55
C ILE A 191 -10.16 -6.84 9.19
N MET A 192 -10.68 -7.93 8.62
CA MET A 192 -12.08 -8.03 8.22
C MET A 192 -12.97 -8.36 9.40
#